data_AF-F5NSC4-F1
#
_entry.id   AF-F5NSC4-F1
#
_cell.length_a   1.000
_cell.length_b   1.000
_cell.length_c   1.000
_cell.angle_alpha   90.00
_cell.angle_beta   90.00
_cell.angle_gamma   90.00
#
_symmetry.space_group_name_H-M   'P 1'
#
loop_
_entity.id
_entity.type
_entity.pdbx_description
1 polymer ?
#
loop_
_entity_poly.entity_id
_entity_poly.type
_entity_poly.pdbx_seq_one_letter_code
_entity_poly.pdbx_strand_id
1 'polypeptide(L)'
;MTLPVFITVIADHDKPQPSGCLLDNLSSAAVKTAGVLISFQAVLSAYQRVMEVGLQRASAERSIDFVFSKDANQVKDFTKSLAQTTGLDIAELQSQFAGFGASARESLGIQGSEELFRNMIGYSRLMGRSEEEIKRALTALSQMAGKGQIMAEELKGQLAEAVPGMV
;
A
#
# COMPACT_ATOMS: atom_id res chain seq x y z
N MET A 1 -24.03 69.03 -25.50
CA MET A 1 -23.38 69.08 -26.82
C MET A 1 -22.06 68.32 -26.72
N THR A 2 -21.67 67.63 -27.81
CA THR A 2 -20.44 66.86 -28.10
C THR A 2 -20.43 65.35 -27.76
N LEU A 3 -20.61 64.55 -28.83
CA LEU A 3 -20.17 63.15 -29.05
C LEU A 3 -18.77 63.20 -29.75
N PRO A 4 -18.05 62.10 -30.14
CA PRO A 4 -18.10 60.65 -29.83
C PRO A 4 -16.69 59.90 -29.77
N VAL A 5 -16.75 58.55 -29.72
CA VAL A 5 -15.96 57.48 -30.42
C VAL A 5 -14.81 56.68 -29.71
N PHE A 6 -14.84 55.35 -30.01
CA PHE A 6 -13.79 54.28 -30.03
C PHE A 6 -13.75 53.40 -28.76
N ILE A 7 -13.80 52.04 -28.76
CA ILE A 7 -13.32 50.94 -29.64
C ILE A 7 -14.20 49.68 -29.36
N THR A 8 -14.89 49.05 -30.32
CA THR A 8 -14.61 47.77 -31.05
C THR A 8 -14.20 46.56 -30.16
N VAL A 9 -14.88 45.40 -30.14
CA VAL A 9 -14.68 44.15 -30.95
C VAL A 9 -15.61 43.08 -30.28
N ILE A 10 -16.71 42.58 -30.89
CA ILE A 10 -16.89 41.35 -31.73
C ILE A 10 -16.30 40.07 -31.09
N ALA A 11 -16.82 38.84 -31.11
CA ALA A 11 -18.12 38.19 -31.26
C ALA A 11 -17.89 36.69 -30.89
N ASP A 12 -19.00 35.99 -30.63
CA ASP A 12 -19.27 34.60 -31.05
C ASP A 12 -18.83 33.37 -30.18
N HIS A 13 -19.81 32.45 -30.09
CA HIS A 13 -19.73 30.99 -30.02
C HIS A 13 -19.29 30.26 -28.72
N ASP A 14 -20.24 29.55 -28.08
CA ASP A 14 -20.40 28.08 -28.18
C ASP A 14 -20.95 27.43 -26.88
N LYS A 15 -21.73 26.37 -27.07
CA LYS A 15 -22.43 25.55 -26.05
C LYS A 15 -21.50 24.96 -24.99
N PRO A 16 -22.01 24.63 -23.78
CA PRO A 16 -21.42 23.58 -22.95
C PRO A 16 -22.28 22.31 -22.94
N GLN A 17 -21.78 21.23 -23.55
CA GLN A 17 -21.97 19.81 -23.16
C GLN A 17 -20.72 19.06 -23.70
N PRO A 18 -20.19 17.97 -23.11
CA PRO A 18 -20.88 17.01 -22.25
C PRO A 18 -20.04 16.47 -21.05
N SER A 19 -20.68 15.55 -20.32
CA SER A 19 -20.15 14.61 -19.31
C SER A 19 -18.67 14.23 -19.44
N GLY A 20 -17.83 14.83 -18.59
CA GLY A 20 -16.48 14.32 -18.26
C GLY A 20 -16.59 13.33 -17.10
N CYS A 21 -16.44 12.05 -17.42
CA CYS A 21 -16.49 10.91 -16.51
C CYS A 21 -15.47 11.04 -15.37
N LEU A 22 -15.75 10.42 -14.23
CA LEU A 22 -14.96 10.25 -12.98
C LEU A 22 -13.48 9.80 -13.12
N LEU A 23 -12.95 9.73 -14.35
CA LEU A 23 -11.61 9.28 -14.68
C LEU A 23 -10.53 10.37 -14.53
N ASP A 24 -10.88 11.65 -14.58
CA ASP A 24 -9.88 12.72 -14.49
C ASP A 24 -9.41 13.00 -13.05
N ASN A 25 -10.24 12.76 -12.03
CA ASN A 25 -9.84 12.89 -10.62
C ASN A 25 -9.08 11.69 -10.08
N LEU A 26 -9.06 10.56 -10.81
CA LEU A 26 -8.23 9.41 -10.45
C LEU A 26 -6.77 9.60 -10.90
N SER A 27 -6.54 10.47 -11.88
CA SER A 27 -5.20 10.76 -12.40
C SER A 27 -4.34 11.62 -11.45
N SER A 28 -4.93 12.24 -10.43
CA SER A 28 -4.23 13.13 -9.48
C SER A 28 -3.76 12.44 -8.18
N ALA A 29 -4.00 11.14 -8.01
CA ALA A 29 -3.41 10.34 -6.94
C ALA A 29 -2.12 9.60 -7.36
N ALA A 30 -1.75 9.70 -8.65
CA ALA A 30 -0.69 8.91 -9.24
C ALA A 30 0.53 9.79 -9.58
N VAL A 31 1.63 9.55 -8.85
CA VAL A 31 3.00 9.75 -9.32
C VAL A 31 3.39 11.22 -9.58
N LYS A 32 3.77 11.97 -8.55
CA LYS A 32 4.77 13.08 -8.61
C LYS A 32 4.95 13.72 -7.23
N THR A 33 5.73 13.09 -6.36
CA THR A 33 6.51 13.83 -5.36
C THR A 33 7.74 13.00 -5.06
N ALA A 34 8.92 13.60 -5.21
CA ALA A 34 10.16 13.02 -4.72
C ALA A 34 9.98 12.76 -3.20
N GLY A 35 9.94 11.49 -2.80
CA GLY A 35 9.50 11.05 -1.46
C GLY A 35 8.05 10.56 -1.46
N VAL A 36 7.81 9.36 -1.98
CA VAL A 36 6.45 8.79 -2.05
C VAL A 36 6.08 8.20 -0.69
N LEU A 37 5.31 8.96 0.10
CA LEU A 37 4.52 8.43 1.20
C LEU A 37 3.27 7.75 0.64
N ILE A 38 3.34 6.42 0.44
CA ILE A 38 2.17 5.62 0.10
C ILE A 38 1.42 5.33 1.40
N SER A 39 0.22 5.88 1.55
CA SER A 39 -0.59 5.63 2.74
C SER A 39 -1.16 4.20 2.72
N PHE A 40 -1.29 3.58 3.90
CA PHE A 40 -1.96 2.28 4.09
C PHE A 40 -3.34 2.25 3.40
N GLN A 41 -4.08 3.36 3.50
CA GLN A 41 -5.41 3.49 2.93
C GLN A 41 -5.40 3.46 1.40
N ALA A 42 -4.39 4.04 0.75
CA ALA A 42 -4.24 4.02 -0.70
C ALA A 42 -4.00 2.59 -1.21
N VAL A 43 -3.21 1.80 -0.48
CA VAL A 43 -2.97 0.40 -0.82
C VAL A 43 -4.25 -0.43 -0.65
N LEU A 44 -4.98 -0.24 0.46
CA LEU A 44 -6.24 -0.93 0.71
C LEU A 44 -7.32 -0.60 -0.33
N SER A 45 -7.43 0.67 -0.73
CA SER A 45 -8.41 1.08 -1.74
C SER A 45 -8.04 0.61 -3.14
N ALA A 46 -6.74 0.49 -3.45
CA ALA A 46 -6.30 -0.22 -4.65
C ALA A 46 -6.70 -1.70 -4.64
N TYR A 47 -6.61 -2.37 -3.48
CA TYR A 47 -7.08 -3.75 -3.32
C TYR A 47 -8.61 -3.88 -3.50
N GLN A 48 -9.39 -3.02 -2.85
CA GLN A 48 -10.86 -3.06 -2.91
C GLN A 48 -11.42 -2.77 -4.30
N ARG A 49 -10.76 -1.92 -5.11
CA ARG A 49 -11.22 -1.59 -6.48
C ARG A 49 -11.09 -2.73 -7.47
N VAL A 50 -10.35 -3.79 -7.14
CA VAL A 50 -10.04 -4.89 -8.06
C VAL A 50 -10.84 -6.17 -7.74
N MET A 51 -11.86 -6.06 -6.87
CA MET A 51 -12.76 -7.14 -6.49
C MET A 51 -13.84 -7.44 -7.56
N GLU A 52 -13.44 -7.57 -8.83
CA GLU A 52 -14.26 -8.18 -9.88
C GLU A 52 -13.37 -9.10 -10.76
N VAL A 53 -13.56 -10.42 -10.60
CA VAL A 53 -13.09 -11.56 -11.42
C VAL A 53 -11.57 -11.79 -11.56
N GLY A 54 -11.02 -12.82 -10.90
CA GLY A 54 -9.74 -13.48 -11.26
C GLY A 54 -8.46 -12.65 -11.12
N LEU A 55 -8.57 -11.34 -10.89
CA LEU A 55 -7.48 -10.38 -10.88
C LEU A 55 -6.90 -10.14 -9.47
N GLN A 56 -7.49 -10.69 -8.40
CA GLN A 56 -7.04 -10.43 -7.02
C GLN A 56 -5.54 -10.66 -6.84
N ARG A 57 -5.04 -11.81 -7.31
CA ARG A 57 -3.61 -12.12 -7.27
C ARG A 57 -2.77 -11.14 -8.09
N ALA A 58 -3.19 -10.84 -9.32
CA ALA A 58 -2.48 -9.88 -10.17
C ALA A 58 -2.48 -8.46 -9.57
N SER A 59 -3.57 -8.07 -8.89
CA SER A 59 -3.67 -6.78 -8.20
C SER A 59 -2.82 -6.71 -6.94
N ALA A 60 -2.75 -7.80 -6.18
CA ALA A 60 -1.89 -7.91 -5.01
C ALA A 60 -0.41 -7.93 -5.42
N GLU A 61 -0.05 -8.68 -6.45
CA GLU A 61 1.30 -8.62 -7.02
C GLU A 61 1.64 -7.20 -7.52
N ARG A 62 0.68 -6.50 -8.14
CA ARG A 62 0.90 -5.13 -8.63
C ARG A 62 0.96 -4.08 -7.53
N SER A 63 0.24 -4.27 -6.42
CA SER A 63 0.38 -3.39 -5.25
C SER A 63 1.76 -3.55 -4.61
N ILE A 64 2.30 -4.77 -4.58
CA ILE A 64 3.70 -5.01 -4.19
C ILE A 64 4.67 -4.30 -5.14
N ASP A 65 4.49 -4.44 -6.46
CA ASP A 65 5.33 -3.74 -7.44
C ASP A 65 5.29 -2.22 -7.25
N PHE A 66 4.11 -1.66 -6.97
CA PHE A 66 3.94 -0.24 -6.72
C PHE A 66 4.62 0.22 -5.43
N VAL A 67 4.43 -0.51 -4.32
CA VAL A 67 4.93 -0.11 -3.00
C VAL A 67 6.43 -0.29 -2.85
N PHE A 68 6.98 -1.38 -3.38
CA PHE A 68 8.36 -1.79 -3.12
C PHE A 68 9.27 -1.61 -4.33
N SER A 69 8.73 -1.37 -5.53
CA SER A 69 9.49 -1.05 -6.74
C SER A 69 10.67 -2.03 -6.97
N LYS A 70 11.91 -1.62 -6.69
CA LYS A 70 13.12 -2.44 -6.86
C LYS A 70 13.16 -3.68 -5.96
N ASP A 71 12.51 -3.63 -4.80
CA ASP A 71 12.51 -4.69 -3.81
C ASP A 71 11.27 -5.60 -3.93
N ALA A 72 10.42 -5.36 -4.93
CA ALA A 72 9.18 -6.09 -5.13
C ALA A 72 9.39 -7.60 -5.29
N ASN A 73 10.47 -8.04 -5.94
CA ASN A 73 10.78 -9.46 -6.08
C ASN A 73 11.08 -10.13 -4.73
N GLN A 74 11.87 -9.49 -3.87
CA GLN A 74 12.14 -9.98 -2.52
C GLN A 74 10.82 -10.17 -1.75
N VAL A 75 9.95 -9.17 -1.82
CA VAL A 75 8.68 -9.20 -1.11
C VAL A 75 7.71 -10.26 -1.68
N LYS A 76 7.72 -10.47 -2.99
CA LYS A 76 6.95 -11.55 -3.64
C LYS A 76 7.45 -12.92 -3.19
N ASP A 77 8.76 -13.13 -3.10
CA ASP A 77 9.35 -14.37 -2.61
C ASP A 77 9.06 -14.60 -1.13
N PHE A 78 9.15 -13.55 -0.32
CA PHE A 78 8.77 -13.57 1.09
C PHE A 78 7.31 -14.01 1.27
N THR A 79 6.36 -13.34 0.61
CA THR A 79 4.93 -13.65 0.74
C THR A 79 4.58 -15.02 0.19
N LYS A 80 5.27 -15.48 -0.87
CA LYS A 80 5.16 -16.86 -1.37
C LYS A 80 5.65 -17.89 -0.35
N SER A 81 6.81 -17.68 0.26
CA SER A 81 7.34 -18.54 1.32
C SER A 81 6.42 -18.57 2.54
N LEU A 82 5.89 -17.42 2.94
CA LEU A 82 4.95 -17.33 4.05
C LEU A 82 3.63 -18.05 3.74
N ALA A 83 3.11 -17.94 2.52
CA ALA A 83 1.93 -18.69 2.08
C ALA A 83 2.16 -20.19 2.15
N GLN A 84 3.31 -20.67 1.65
CA GLN A 84 3.67 -22.09 1.67
C GLN A 84 3.81 -22.66 3.08
N THR A 85 4.30 -21.87 4.04
CA THR A 85 4.50 -22.30 5.42
C THR A 85 3.24 -22.20 6.29
N THR A 86 2.38 -21.22 6.03
CA THR A 86 1.16 -20.97 6.83
C THR A 86 -0.11 -21.59 6.23
N GLY A 87 -0.08 -21.94 4.95
CA GLY A 87 -1.24 -22.39 4.18
C GLY A 87 -2.22 -21.27 3.84
N LEU A 88 -1.85 -20.00 4.06
CA LEU A 88 -2.67 -18.83 3.73
C LEU A 88 -2.59 -18.50 2.24
N ASP A 89 -3.63 -17.82 1.74
CA ASP A 89 -3.64 -17.36 0.36
C ASP A 89 -2.56 -16.28 0.11
N ILE A 90 -1.83 -16.45 -0.99
CA ILE A 90 -0.71 -15.56 -1.32
C ILE A 90 -1.18 -14.15 -1.71
N ALA A 91 -2.32 -14.02 -2.38
CA ALA A 91 -2.84 -12.70 -2.77
C ALA A 91 -3.26 -11.92 -1.51
N GLU A 92 -3.84 -12.61 -0.52
CA GLU A 92 -4.17 -11.99 0.76
C GLU A 92 -2.91 -11.54 1.52
N LEU A 93 -1.89 -12.40 1.61
CA LEU A 93 -0.61 -12.03 2.25
C LEU A 93 0.08 -10.86 1.54
N GLN A 94 0.08 -10.84 0.21
CA GLN A 94 0.61 -9.75 -0.59
C GLN A 94 -0.16 -8.45 -0.37
N SER A 95 -1.49 -8.49 -0.34
CA SER A 95 -2.33 -7.31 -0.07
C SER A 95 -2.07 -6.73 1.32
N GLN A 96 -2.10 -7.59 2.34
CA GLN A 96 -1.85 -7.19 3.72
C GLN A 96 -0.43 -6.63 3.90
N PHE A 97 0.58 -7.27 3.31
CA PHE A 97 1.96 -6.81 3.38
C PHE A 97 2.19 -5.52 2.59
N ALA A 98 1.55 -5.36 1.42
CA ALA A 98 1.61 -4.13 0.65
C ALA A 98 1.16 -2.93 1.50
N GLY A 99 0.04 -3.08 2.21
CA GLY A 99 -0.44 -2.04 3.12
C GLY A 99 0.56 -1.82 4.26
N PHE A 100 0.82 -2.86 5.03
CA PHE A 100 1.64 -2.77 6.23
C PHE A 100 3.04 -2.24 5.93
N GLY A 101 3.72 -2.83 4.96
CA GLY A 101 5.09 -2.52 4.57
C GLY A 101 5.23 -1.19 3.86
N ALA A 102 4.18 -0.62 3.25
CA ALA A 102 4.22 0.76 2.76
C ALA A 102 4.53 1.77 3.88
N SER A 103 4.07 1.47 5.10
CA SER A 103 4.25 2.34 6.27
C SER A 103 5.47 1.93 7.11
N ALA A 104 5.71 0.61 7.22
CA ALA A 104 6.73 0.07 8.11
C ALA A 104 8.14 0.06 7.48
N ARG A 105 8.27 -0.01 6.16
CA ARG A 105 9.58 -0.14 5.49
C ARG A 105 10.51 1.04 5.72
N GLU A 106 9.96 2.22 5.99
CA GLU A 106 10.74 3.45 6.17
C GLU A 106 11.45 3.49 7.52
N SER A 107 10.85 2.89 8.57
CA SER A 107 11.45 2.82 9.90
C SER A 107 12.11 1.47 10.21
N LEU A 108 11.54 0.37 9.74
CA LEU A 108 12.03 -0.99 10.01
C LEU A 108 12.95 -1.55 8.93
N GLY A 109 13.06 -0.86 7.79
CA GLY A 109 13.55 -1.48 6.57
C GLY A 109 12.64 -2.60 6.08
N ILE A 110 13.01 -3.20 4.96
CA ILE A 110 12.21 -4.27 4.34
C ILE A 110 12.30 -5.55 5.17
N GLN A 111 13.50 -5.92 5.59
CA GLN A 111 13.75 -7.14 6.38
C GLN A 111 13.02 -7.10 7.73
N GLY A 112 13.12 -5.99 8.48
CA GLY A 112 12.38 -5.85 9.74
C GLY A 112 10.87 -5.83 9.55
N SER A 113 10.39 -5.27 8.44
CA SER A 113 8.97 -5.34 8.08
C SER A 113 8.52 -6.77 7.78
N GLU A 114 9.28 -7.52 6.97
CA GLU A 114 9.01 -8.93 6.66
C GLU A 114 8.98 -9.79 7.93
N GLU A 115 9.91 -9.56 8.85
CA GLU A 115 10.01 -10.28 10.11
C GLU A 115 8.80 -10.02 11.03
N LEU A 116 8.50 -8.74 11.28
CA LEU A 116 7.37 -8.37 12.12
C LEU A 116 6.05 -8.91 11.56
N PHE A 117 5.89 -8.83 10.24
CA PHE A 117 4.72 -9.36 9.56
C PHE A 117 4.62 -10.89 9.69
N ARG A 118 5.72 -11.63 9.45
CA ARG A 118 5.77 -13.10 9.62
C ARG A 118 5.32 -13.51 11.02
N ASN A 119 5.84 -12.85 12.04
CA ASN A 119 5.50 -13.17 13.43
C ASN A 119 4.03 -12.87 13.74
N MET A 120 3.51 -11.74 13.26
CA MET A 120 2.10 -11.39 13.44
C MET A 120 1.18 -12.40 12.74
N ILE A 121 1.49 -12.78 11.50
CA ILE A 121 0.70 -13.77 10.75
C ILE A 121 0.79 -15.15 11.42
N GLY A 122 1.98 -15.58 11.84
CA GLY A 122 2.18 -16.84 12.56
C GLY A 122 1.37 -16.88 13.86
N TYR A 123 1.47 -15.84 14.68
CA TYR A 123 0.69 -15.70 15.91
C TYR A 123 -0.82 -15.69 15.65
N SER A 124 -1.26 -14.91 14.66
CA SER A 124 -2.68 -14.80 14.30
C SER A 124 -3.26 -16.14 13.84
N ARG A 125 -2.47 -16.93 13.10
CA ARG A 125 -2.87 -18.26 12.64
C ARG A 125 -3.02 -19.24 13.80
N LEU A 126 -2.07 -19.25 14.75
CA LEU A 126 -2.13 -20.08 15.95
C LEU A 126 -3.35 -19.75 16.82
N MET A 127 -3.69 -18.46 16.91
CA MET A 127 -4.81 -17.98 17.72
C MET A 127 -6.16 -18.02 17.00
N GLY A 128 -6.22 -18.52 15.76
CA GLY A 128 -7.45 -18.60 14.97
C GLY A 128 -8.08 -17.24 14.70
N ARG A 129 -7.28 -16.18 14.59
CA ARG A 129 -7.78 -14.81 14.39
C ARG A 129 -8.40 -14.64 13.01
N SER A 130 -9.46 -13.83 12.95
CA SER A 130 -10.08 -13.42 11.70
C SER A 130 -9.20 -12.45 10.92
N GLU A 131 -9.41 -12.38 9.60
CA GLU A 131 -8.70 -11.47 8.70
C GLU A 131 -8.82 -9.99 9.14
N GLU A 132 -9.99 -9.59 9.63
CA GLU A 132 -10.24 -8.23 10.12
C GLU A 132 -9.48 -7.91 11.43
N GLU A 133 -9.26 -8.91 12.28
CA GLU A 133 -8.39 -8.74 13.45
C GLU A 133 -6.92 -8.61 13.03
N ILE A 134 -6.49 -9.40 12.05
CA ILE A 134 -5.13 -9.33 11.48
C ILE A 134 -4.89 -7.94 10.87
N LYS A 135 -5.81 -7.45 10.02
CA LYS A 135 -5.72 -6.12 9.41
C LYS A 135 -5.66 -5.00 10.45
N ARG A 136 -6.48 -5.07 11.51
CA ARG A 136 -6.44 -4.09 12.61
C ARG A 136 -5.11 -4.12 13.36
N ALA A 137 -4.59 -5.31 13.65
CA ALA A 137 -3.30 -5.46 14.31
C ALA A 137 -2.16 -4.91 13.45
N LEU A 138 -2.14 -5.24 12.16
CA LEU A 138 -1.16 -4.71 11.20
C LEU A 138 -1.25 -3.19 11.06
N THR A 139 -2.45 -2.62 11.06
CA THR A 139 -2.65 -1.16 11.03
C THR A 139 -2.03 -0.51 12.27
N ALA A 140 -2.26 -1.08 13.46
CA ALA A 140 -1.66 -0.58 14.69
C ALA A 140 -0.12 -0.69 14.66
N LEU A 141 0.42 -1.81 14.20
CA LEU A 141 1.85 -2.00 14.03
C LEU A 141 2.46 -1.02 13.03
N SER A 142 1.80 -0.76 11.89
CA SER A 142 2.22 0.27 10.93
C SER A 142 2.26 1.66 11.55
N GLN A 143 1.31 2.00 12.44
CA GLN A 143 1.31 3.28 13.15
C GLN A 143 2.44 3.36 14.18
N MET A 144 2.73 2.26 14.89
CA MET A 144 3.84 2.19 15.84
C MET A 144 5.19 2.29 15.13
N ALA A 145 5.35 1.54 14.03
CA ALA A 145 6.52 1.59 13.17
C ALA A 145 6.68 2.99 12.55
N GLY A 146 5.62 3.60 12.02
CA GLY A 146 5.67 4.95 11.45
C GLY A 146 6.00 6.05 12.46
N LYS A 147 5.77 5.81 13.76
CA LYS A 147 6.20 6.69 14.86
C LYS A 147 7.62 6.40 15.36
N GLY A 148 8.33 5.44 14.75
CA GLY A 148 9.66 5.02 15.19
C GLY A 148 9.67 4.30 16.54
N GLN A 149 8.53 3.80 17.02
CA GLN A 149 8.47 3.07 18.30
C GLN A 149 8.98 1.63 18.19
N ILE A 150 9.18 1.14 16.97
CA ILE A 150 9.74 -0.18 16.68
C ILE A 150 11.03 0.08 15.90
N MET A 151 12.15 -0.44 16.39
CA MET A 151 13.47 -0.31 15.77
C MET A 151 13.87 -1.64 15.12
N ALA A 152 14.42 -1.58 13.91
CA ALA A 152 14.78 -2.77 13.13
C ALA A 152 15.84 -3.64 13.84
N GLU A 153 16.80 -2.99 14.50
CA GLU A 153 17.92 -3.62 15.17
C GLU A 153 17.47 -4.38 16.42
N GLU A 154 16.58 -3.78 17.19
CA GLU A 154 16.04 -4.43 18.39
C GLU A 154 15.05 -5.52 18.02
N LEU A 155 14.21 -5.30 17.00
CA LEU A 155 13.33 -6.34 16.48
C LEU A 155 14.14 -7.56 16.01
N LYS A 156 15.21 -7.34 15.23
CA LYS A 156 16.12 -8.41 14.79
C LYS A 156 16.82 -9.10 15.97
N GLY A 157 17.26 -8.33 16.98
CA GLY A 157 17.86 -8.88 18.19
C GLY A 157 16.90 -9.77 18.97
N GLN A 158 15.71 -9.26 19.25
CA GLN A 158 14.64 -9.98 19.95
C GLN A 158 14.20 -11.22 19.19
N LEU A 159 14.22 -11.19 17.86
CA LEU A 159 13.84 -12.33 17.04
C LEU A 159 14.95 -13.35 16.88
N ALA A 160 16.21 -12.93 16.80
CA ALA A 160 17.34 -13.85 16.89
C ALA A 160 17.38 -14.57 18.25
N GLU A 161 16.98 -13.90 19.32
CA GLU A 161 16.81 -14.50 20.66
C GLU A 161 15.58 -15.42 20.74
N ALA A 162 14.45 -15.03 20.15
CA ALA A 162 13.22 -15.81 20.19
C ALA A 162 13.23 -17.02 19.23
N VAL A 163 14.01 -16.96 18.15
CA VAL A 163 14.19 -18.02 17.15
C VAL A 163 15.69 -18.31 17.00
N PRO A 164 16.30 -19.03 17.96
CA PRO A 164 17.71 -19.39 17.87
C PRO A 164 17.91 -20.36 16.70
N GLY A 165 18.48 -19.86 15.59
CA GLY A 165 18.92 -20.71 14.47
C GLY A 165 18.49 -20.29 13.04
N MET A 166 17.98 -19.09 12.81
CA MET A 166 17.69 -18.60 11.45
C MET A 166 18.73 -17.60 10.92
N VAL A 167 19.98 -18.05 10.75
CA VAL A 167 21.02 -17.38 9.94
C VAL A 167 21.38 -18.21 8.71
#